data_AF-A0A531F3D5-F1
#
_entry.id   AF-A0A531F3D5-F1
#
_cell.length_a   1.000
_cell.length_b   1.000
_cell.length_c   1.000
_cell.angle_alpha   90.00
_cell.angle_beta   90.00
_cell.angle_gamma   90.00
#
_symmetry.space_group_name_H-M   'P 1'
#
loop_
_entity.id
_entity.type
_entity.pdbx_description
1 polymer ?
#
loop_
_entity_poly.entity_id
_entity_poly.type
_entity_poly.pdbx_seq_one_letter_code
_entity_poly.pdbx_strand_id
1 'polypeptide(L)' 'MGIRERAADDHGERAGLQLVRMAIEMTCPAGVLPSEEAVLGLYGPEPVHEGEALAKAIIETVERLTRRTKNPTADE' A
#
# COMPACT_ATOMS: atom_id res chain seq x y z
N MET A 1 11.60 36.91 4.88
CA MET A 1 11.67 35.51 5.36
C MET A 1 10.24 35.00 5.48
N GLY A 2 9.70 34.46 4.37
CA GLY A 2 8.29 34.10 4.24
C GLY A 2 8.02 32.72 4.82
N ILE A 3 7.18 32.64 5.84
CA ILE A 3 6.72 31.39 6.46
C ILE A 3 5.37 31.01 5.84
N ARG A 4 5.25 30.72 4.54
CA ARG A 4 3.99 30.22 3.93
C ARG A 4 4.17 29.35 2.69
N GLU A 5 5.15 28.45 2.66
CA GLU A 5 5.35 27.54 1.52
C GLU A 5 5.81 26.16 2.02
N ARG A 6 4.92 25.46 2.74
CA ARG A 6 5.15 24.06 3.14
C ARG A 6 3.87 23.20 3.23
N ALA A 7 2.69 23.78 3.04
CA ALA A 7 1.43 23.04 3.17
C ALA A 7 0.87 22.52 1.83
N ALA A 8 1.40 22.99 0.68
CA ALA A 8 0.89 22.61 -0.64
C ALA A 8 1.48 21.30 -1.18
N ASP A 9 2.64 20.86 -0.67
CA ASP A 9 3.35 19.68 -1.19
C ASP A 9 3.00 18.37 -0.45
N ASP A 10 2.55 18.44 0.81
CA ASP A 10 2.17 17.26 1.62
C ASP A 10 0.92 16.54 1.08
N HIS A 11 0.06 17.24 0.32
CA HIS A 11 -1.16 16.65 -0.25
C HIS A 11 -0.88 15.75 -1.45
N GLY A 12 0.19 15.98 -2.21
CA GLY A 12 0.51 15.20 -3.40
C GLY A 12 0.90 13.76 -3.06
N GLU A 13 1.76 13.60 -2.06
CA GLU A 13 2.21 12.29 -1.59
C GLU A 13 1.04 11.46 -1.06
N ARG A 14 0.20 12.06 -0.22
CA ARG A 14 -0.99 11.38 0.33
C ARG A 14 -1.99 11.00 -0.75
N ALA A 15 -2.27 11.91 -1.68
CA ALA A 15 -3.17 11.61 -2.79
C ALA A 15 -2.62 10.47 -3.66
N GLY A 16 -1.31 10.47 -3.94
CA GLY A 16 -0.64 9.39 -4.67
C GLY A 16 -0.75 8.04 -3.95
N LEU A 17 -0.49 8.01 -2.64
CA LEU A 17 -0.60 6.79 -1.84
C LEU A 17 -2.06 6.29 -1.76
N GLN A 18 -3.04 7.18 -1.65
CA GLN A 18 -4.46 6.79 -1.69
C GLN A 18 -4.88 6.18 -3.03
N LEU A 19 -4.34 6.67 -4.15
CA LEU A 19 -4.58 6.04 -5.46
C LEU A 19 -4.06 4.60 -5.51
N VAL A 20 -2.88 4.35 -4.93
CA VAL A 20 -2.29 3.01 -4.86
C VAL A 20 -3.10 2.12 -3.91
N ARG A 21 -3.48 2.61 -2.72
CA ARG A 21 -4.36 1.89 -1.79
C ARG A 21 -5.65 1.47 -2.47
N MET A 22 -6.34 2.41 -3.12
CA MET A 22 -7.57 2.13 -3.84
C MET A 22 -7.36 1.04 -4.89
N ALA A 23 -6.28 1.11 -5.67
CA ALA A 23 -5.96 0.08 -6.66
C ALA A 23 -5.75 -1.31 -6.03
N ILE A 24 -5.04 -1.39 -4.91
CA ILE A 24 -4.82 -2.66 -4.19
C ILE A 24 -6.16 -3.18 -3.65
N GLU A 25 -6.95 -2.34 -2.97
CA GLU A 25 -8.22 -2.74 -2.37
C GLU A 25 -9.26 -3.19 -3.42
N MET A 26 -9.23 -2.62 -4.63
CA MET A 26 -10.12 -3.04 -5.74
C MET A 26 -9.68 -4.35 -6.42
N THR A 27 -8.40 -4.67 -6.43
CA THR A 27 -7.85 -5.75 -7.28
C THR A 27 -7.35 -6.95 -6.49
N CYS A 28 -6.90 -6.74 -5.26
CA CYS A 28 -6.30 -7.76 -4.44
C CYS A 28 -7.36 -8.40 -3.52
N PRO A 29 -7.18 -9.68 -3.14
CA PRO A 29 -8.04 -10.31 -2.14
C PRO A 29 -8.07 -9.55 -0.80
N ALA A 30 -9.18 -9.67 -0.08
CA ALA A 30 -9.30 -9.12 1.26
C ALA A 30 -8.16 -9.58 2.19
N GLY A 31 -7.66 -8.67 3.02
CA GLY A 31 -6.58 -8.94 3.98
C GLY A 31 -5.16 -8.83 3.42
N VAL A 32 -5.00 -8.50 2.13
CA VAL A 32 -3.67 -8.20 1.54
C VAL A 32 -3.06 -6.90 2.09
N LEU A 33 -3.89 -5.89 2.33
CA LEU A 33 -3.48 -4.59 2.86
C LEU A 33 -4.24 -4.31 4.17
N PRO A 34 -3.56 -3.94 5.28
CA PRO A 34 -4.24 -3.44 6.48
C PRO A 34 -4.99 -2.13 6.20
N SER A 35 -6.06 -1.86 6.96
CA SER A 35 -6.77 -0.57 6.88
C SER A 35 -5.86 0.61 7.20
N GLU A 36 -6.21 1.82 6.75
CA GLU A 36 -5.45 3.03 7.09
C GLU A 36 -5.27 3.19 8.61
N GLU A 37 -6.32 2.94 9.40
CA GLU A 37 -6.25 2.99 10.88
C GLU A 37 -5.25 1.97 11.44
N ALA A 38 -5.22 0.76 10.89
CA ALA A 38 -4.24 -0.25 11.29
C ALA A 38 -2.82 0.16 10.88
N VAL A 39 -2.63 0.81 9.74
CA VAL A 39 -1.33 1.35 9.34
C VAL A 39 -0.85 2.42 10.30
N LEU A 40 -1.73 3.35 10.71
CA LEU A 40 -1.40 4.37 11.71
C LEU A 40 -0.93 3.75 13.04
N GLY A 41 -1.58 2.66 13.48
CA GLY A 41 -1.22 1.96 14.70
C GLY A 41 0.02 1.08 14.61
N LEU A 42 0.30 0.48 13.45
CA LEU A 42 1.40 -0.47 13.26
C LEU A 42 2.70 0.17 12.78
N TYR A 43 2.60 1.22 11.96
CA TYR A 43 3.75 1.83 11.28
C TYR A 43 3.94 3.28 11.71
N GLY A 44 2.87 4.07 11.77
CA GLY A 44 2.91 5.46 12.18
C GLY A 44 2.19 6.40 11.21
N PRO A 45 2.14 7.71 11.52
CA PRO A 45 1.30 8.64 10.77
C PRO A 45 1.92 9.11 9.47
N GLU A 46 3.24 9.26 9.36
CA GLU A 46 3.89 9.87 8.18
C GLU A 46 3.63 9.13 6.84
N PRO A 47 3.63 9.81 5.68
CA PRO A 47 3.38 9.18 4.38
C PRO A 47 4.23 7.94 4.08
N VAL A 48 5.48 7.92 4.53
CA VAL A 48 6.39 6.78 4.36
C VAL A 48 5.86 5.50 5.00
N HIS A 49 5.10 5.60 6.10
CA HIS A 49 4.51 4.44 6.78
C HIS A 49 3.39 3.79 5.97
N GLU A 50 2.55 4.60 5.33
CA GLU A 50 1.56 4.11 4.35
C GLU A 50 2.26 3.52 3.14
N GLY A 51 3.31 4.18 2.63
CA GLY A 51 4.16 3.64 1.56
C GLY A 51 4.76 2.27 1.90
N GLU A 52 5.23 2.06 3.13
CA GLU A 52 5.77 0.78 3.59
C GLU A 52 4.70 -0.32 3.59
N ALA A 53 3.50 -0.02 4.10
CA ALA A 53 2.39 -0.97 4.13
C ALA A 53 1.97 -1.39 2.70
N LEU A 54 1.88 -0.43 1.78
CA LEU A 54 1.58 -0.68 0.37
C LEU A 54 2.67 -1.53 -0.30
N ALA A 55 3.95 -1.23 -0.07
CA ALA A 55 5.06 -2.00 -0.63
C ALA A 55 5.03 -3.46 -0.15
N LYS A 56 4.79 -3.68 1.15
CA LYS A 56 4.66 -5.04 1.72
C LYS A 56 3.49 -5.81 1.11
N ALA A 57 2.34 -5.16 0.96
CA ALA A 57 1.16 -5.77 0.34
C ALA A 57 1.42 -6.19 -1.13
N ILE A 58 2.10 -5.34 -1.90
CA ILE A 58 2.47 -5.64 -3.30
C ILE A 58 3.45 -6.81 -3.37
N ILE A 59 4.52 -6.77 -2.58
CA ILE A 59 5.55 -7.84 -2.57
C ILE A 59 4.91 -9.18 -2.23
N GLU A 60 4.15 -9.25 -1.13
CA GLU A 60 3.47 -10.49 -0.70
C GLU A 60 2.52 -11.02 -1.79
N THR A 61 1.79 -10.12 -2.47
CA THR A 61 0.88 -10.50 -3.55
C THR A 61 1.64 -11.06 -4.76
N VAL A 62 2.70 -10.37 -5.20
CA VAL A 62 3.54 -10.82 -6.33
C VAL A 62 4.22 -12.15 -6.03
N GLU A 63 4.71 -12.34 -4.80
CA GLU A 63 5.30 -13.60 -4.39
C GLU A 63 4.29 -14.75 -4.42
N ARG A 64 3.06 -14.53 -3.92
CA ARG A 64 1.98 -15.53 -3.99
C ARG A 64 1.65 -15.90 -5.43
N LEU A 65 1.53 -14.91 -6.31
CA LEU A 65 1.28 -15.14 -7.74
C LEU A 65 2.43 -15.91 -8.38
N THR A 66 3.67 -15.55 -8.08
CA THR A 66 4.87 -16.22 -8.60
C THR A 66 4.98 -17.66 -8.11
N ARG A 67 4.59 -17.96 -6.86
CA ARG A 67 4.54 -19.34 -6.34
C ARG A 67 3.48 -20.17 -7.07
N ARG A 68 2.29 -19.59 -7.33
CA ARG A 68 1.21 -20.26 -8.07
C ARG A 68 1.60 -20.56 -9.53
N THR A 69 2.28 -19.63 -10.20
CA THR A 69 2.71 -19.86 -11.60
C THR A 69 3.85 -20.88 -11.72
N LYS A 70 4.68 -21.04 -10.68
CA LYS A 70 5.74 -22.06 -10.64
C LYS A 70 5.24 -23.47 -10.31
N ASN A 71 4.08 -23.61 -9.65
CA ASN A 71 3.44 -24.89 -9.35
C ASN A 71 2.06 -24.97 -10.05
N PRO A 72 1.99 -25.26 -11.37
CA PRO A 72 0.74 -25.26 -12.11
C PRO A 72 -0.21 -26.45 -11.84
N THR A 73 0.06 -27.33 -10.87
CA THR A 73 -0.71 -28.56 -10.64
C THR A 73 -1.20 -28.68 -9.20
N ALA A 74 -2.42 -28.22 -8.92
CA ALA A 74 -3.24 -28.66 -7.78
C ALA A 74 -4.74 -28.37 -7.98
N ASP A 75 -5.21 -28.31 -9.23
CA ASP A 75 -6.64 -28.30 -9.56
C ASP A 75 -6.93 -29.50 -10.49
N GLU A 76 -6.90 -30.71 -9.90
CA GLU A 76 -7.62 -31.91 -10.34
C GLU A 76 -8.52 -32.38 -9.21
#